data_AF-A0A381VY42-F1
#
_entry.id   AF-A0A381VY42-F1
#
_cell.length_a   1.000
_cell.length_b   1.000
_cell.length_c   1.000
_cell.angle_alpha   90.00
_cell.angle_beta   90.00
_cell.angle_gamma   90.00
#
_symmetry.space_group_name_H-M   'P 1'
#
loop_
_entity.id
_entity.type
_entity.pdbx_description
1 polymer ?
#
loop_
_entity_poly.entity_id
_entity_poly.type
_entity_poly.pdbx_seq_one_letter_code
_entity_poly.pdbx_strand_id
1 'polypeptide(L)'
;MTPIMIPKNKGYQMPAEWERHECCWMQWPHDNPKFNSYAEVPTWSHFDIEKGRIAWANVANAISNFEPVKMIVHPDNIVNAKKLLNEKVKIHKFINDDAWARDSGAIFLLNKEKKLGGIDWEFNGWGKFSPYDSDNKIAKFMIENANATYFKNDMILEGGSIHTDGEGTLLTTEQCLLNKNRNPELSKEQIEENLKNYLGVNKIIWLKNGTDEGTDGHVDNIACFVAPGKILALSCSDKQDTFYDQINENLEILKKTVDSKGRALEIIELEMSYKRLIPNDDEPSSYINFYIANKGVVMPSF
;
A
#
# COMPACT_ATOMS: atom_id res chain seq x y z
N MET A 1 12.18 22.66 -20.89
CA MET A 1 11.30 21.83 -20.04
C MET A 1 11.04 20.55 -20.81
N THR A 2 11.45 19.40 -20.27
CA THR A 2 11.09 18.10 -20.84
C THR A 2 9.57 17.96 -20.71
N PRO A 3 8.82 17.61 -21.77
CA PRO A 3 7.37 17.46 -21.64
C PRO A 3 7.04 16.39 -20.59
N ILE A 4 6.12 16.71 -19.67
CA ILE A 4 5.64 15.78 -18.64
C ILE A 4 5.10 14.54 -19.37
N MET A 5 5.72 13.39 -19.14
CA MET A 5 5.32 12.15 -19.80
C MET A 5 4.22 11.49 -18.98
N ILE A 6 2.96 11.68 -19.40
CA ILE A 6 1.81 11.06 -18.74
C ILE A 6 1.72 9.56 -19.11
N PRO A 7 1.71 8.63 -18.13
CA PRO A 7 1.69 7.19 -18.39
C PRO A 7 0.52 6.73 -19.28
N LYS A 8 -0.70 7.23 -19.02
CA LYS A 8 -1.90 6.90 -19.81
C LYS A 8 -1.73 7.20 -21.31
N ASN A 9 -1.07 8.29 -21.67
CA ASN A 9 -0.80 8.67 -23.07
C ASN A 9 0.19 7.73 -23.76
N LYS A 10 0.96 6.97 -22.99
CA LYS A 10 1.87 5.91 -23.46
C LYS A 10 1.25 4.51 -23.33
N GLY A 11 -0.03 4.44 -22.95
CA GLY A 11 -0.78 3.19 -22.83
C GLY A 11 -0.40 2.35 -21.61
N TYR A 12 0.22 2.96 -20.59
CA TYR A 12 0.46 2.31 -19.31
C TYR A 12 -0.77 2.33 -18.42
N GLN A 13 -0.96 1.27 -17.65
CA GLN A 13 -1.98 1.14 -16.61
C GLN A 13 -1.42 0.35 -15.42
N MET A 14 -1.96 0.58 -14.23
CA MET A 14 -1.67 -0.23 -13.06
C MET A 14 -2.40 -1.58 -13.21
N PRO A 15 -1.68 -2.72 -13.24
CA PRO A 15 -2.31 -4.02 -13.25
C PRO A 15 -2.99 -4.32 -11.91
N ALA A 16 -3.92 -5.28 -11.90
CA ALA A 16 -4.47 -5.79 -10.66
C ALA A 16 -3.41 -6.57 -9.86
N GLU A 17 -3.52 -6.59 -8.52
CA GLU A 17 -2.54 -7.29 -7.66
C GLU A 17 -2.56 -8.82 -7.83
N TRP A 18 -3.62 -9.41 -8.42
CA TRP A 18 -3.63 -10.84 -8.78
C TRP A 18 -3.00 -11.14 -10.14
N GLU A 19 -2.56 -10.14 -10.90
CA GLU A 19 -1.77 -10.40 -12.11
C GLU A 19 -0.40 -10.98 -11.75
N ARG A 20 0.25 -11.63 -12.72
CA ARG A 20 1.51 -12.33 -12.48
C ARG A 20 2.61 -11.34 -12.07
N HIS A 21 3.27 -11.61 -10.94
CA HIS A 21 4.42 -10.84 -10.47
C HIS A 21 5.75 -11.43 -10.94
N GLU A 22 6.71 -10.56 -11.24
CA GLU A 22 8.12 -10.94 -11.38
C GLU A 22 8.79 -11.15 -10.02
N CYS A 23 8.49 -10.27 -9.07
CA CYS A 23 9.02 -10.32 -7.71
C CYS A 23 8.21 -9.42 -6.75
N CYS A 24 8.30 -9.73 -5.46
CA CYS A 24 7.86 -8.87 -4.38
C CYS A 24 9.02 -7.98 -3.90
N TRP A 25 8.76 -6.69 -3.66
CA TRP A 25 9.68 -5.79 -2.99
C TRP A 25 9.24 -5.57 -1.55
N MET A 26 10.18 -5.61 -0.62
CA MET A 26 9.95 -5.34 0.81
C MET A 26 11.09 -4.46 1.33
N GLN A 27 10.84 -3.67 2.36
CA GLN A 27 11.89 -2.98 3.13
C GLN A 27 12.07 -3.66 4.48
N TRP A 28 13.28 -3.63 5.04
CA TRP A 28 13.60 -4.27 6.31
C TRP A 28 13.50 -3.31 7.49
N PRO A 29 12.87 -3.72 8.62
CA PRO A 29 12.78 -2.90 9.83
C PRO A 29 14.15 -2.43 10.35
N HIS A 30 14.36 -1.12 10.30
CA HIS A 30 15.55 -0.43 10.77
C HIS A 30 15.26 0.33 12.07
N ASP A 31 16.17 0.24 13.03
CA ASP A 31 16.21 1.10 14.21
C ASP A 31 17.02 2.35 13.90
N ASN A 32 16.41 3.53 13.96
CA ASN A 32 17.16 4.78 13.91
C ASN A 32 17.30 5.39 15.32
N PRO A 33 18.35 5.04 16.09
CA PRO A 33 18.48 5.48 17.49
C PRO A 33 18.74 6.99 17.62
N LYS A 34 19.05 7.70 16.52
CA LYS A 34 19.35 9.14 16.53
C LYS A 34 18.10 10.01 16.42
N PHE A 35 16.99 9.46 15.94
CA PHE A 35 15.75 10.21 15.73
C PHE A 35 14.62 9.46 16.44
N ASN A 36 14.02 10.09 17.44
CA ASN A 36 12.74 9.65 17.96
C ASN A 36 11.62 10.22 17.08
N SER A 37 11.62 9.81 15.80
CA SER A 37 10.83 10.34 14.68
C SER A 37 9.32 10.14 14.78
N TYR A 38 8.84 9.62 15.92
CA TYR A 38 7.60 8.87 16.06
C TYR A 38 6.84 9.24 17.34
N ALA A 39 6.94 10.49 17.81
CA ALA A 39 6.48 10.87 19.16
C ALA A 39 4.96 10.72 19.41
N GLU A 40 4.13 10.69 18.36
CA GLU A 40 2.66 10.65 18.49
C GLU A 40 2.01 9.34 18.02
N VAL A 41 2.63 8.56 17.12
CA VAL A 41 2.08 7.29 16.60
C VAL A 41 3.12 6.17 16.70
N PRO A 42 2.78 5.00 17.31
CA PRO A 42 3.72 3.90 17.47
C PRO A 42 4.26 3.34 16.16
N THR A 43 5.55 3.05 16.11
CA THR A 43 6.21 2.33 14.99
C THR A 43 7.09 1.19 15.52
N TRP A 44 7.88 0.53 14.66
CA TRP A 44 8.73 -0.60 15.03
C TRP A 44 9.58 -0.35 16.29
N SER A 45 9.98 0.91 16.53
CA SER A 45 10.76 1.34 17.70
C SER A 45 9.98 1.35 19.02
N HIS A 46 8.66 1.47 18.96
CA HIS A 46 7.74 1.39 20.10
C HIS A 46 7.41 -0.06 20.48
N PHE A 47 7.64 -0.98 19.55
CA PHE A 47 7.49 -2.41 19.75
C PHE A 47 8.85 -3.07 19.98
N ASP A 48 8.80 -4.36 20.30
CA ASP A 48 9.98 -5.22 20.33
C ASP A 48 10.50 -5.41 18.89
N ILE A 49 11.44 -4.55 18.47
CA ILE A 49 11.95 -4.52 17.09
C ILE A 49 12.53 -5.87 16.64
N GLU A 50 13.10 -6.65 17.55
CA GLU A 50 13.61 -7.98 17.23
C GLU A 50 12.47 -8.96 16.92
N LYS A 51 11.36 -8.92 17.69
CA LYS A 51 10.14 -9.65 17.32
C LYS A 51 9.56 -9.16 16.00
N GLY A 52 9.56 -7.85 15.77
CA GLY A 52 9.14 -7.25 14.50
C GLY A 52 9.94 -7.80 13.32
N ARG A 53 11.27 -7.84 13.43
CA ARG A 53 12.18 -8.42 12.43
C ARG A 53 11.93 -9.90 12.19
N ILE A 54 11.66 -10.69 13.23
CA ILE A 54 11.31 -12.12 13.10
C ILE A 54 9.99 -12.28 12.35
N ALA A 55 8.96 -11.53 12.72
CA ALA A 55 7.67 -11.56 12.03
C ALA A 55 7.81 -11.15 10.56
N TRP A 56 8.57 -10.08 10.29
CA TRP A 56 8.80 -9.59 8.94
C TRP A 56 9.61 -10.56 8.07
N ALA A 57 10.61 -11.23 8.66
CA ALA A 57 11.32 -12.31 8.00
C ALA A 57 10.40 -13.50 7.68
N ASN A 58 9.48 -13.86 8.57
CA ASN A 58 8.51 -14.92 8.30
C ASN A 58 7.62 -14.58 7.10
N VAL A 59 7.18 -13.32 6.98
CA VAL A 59 6.43 -12.84 5.81
C VAL A 59 7.27 -12.97 4.53
N ALA A 60 8.47 -12.41 4.51
CA ALA A 60 9.37 -12.49 3.35
C ALA A 60 9.68 -13.95 2.96
N ASN A 61 9.94 -14.81 3.95
CA ASN A 61 10.23 -16.22 3.73
C ASN A 61 9.00 -16.98 3.19
N ALA A 62 7.79 -16.65 3.67
CA ALA A 62 6.55 -17.22 3.15
C ALA A 62 6.33 -16.82 1.68
N ILE A 63 6.48 -15.54 1.33
CA ILE A 63 6.39 -15.03 -0.05
C ILE A 63 7.42 -15.70 -0.96
N SER A 64 8.64 -15.94 -0.45
CA SER A 64 9.74 -16.55 -1.22
C SER A 64 9.47 -17.99 -1.71
N ASN A 65 8.40 -18.63 -1.22
CA ASN A 65 7.94 -19.92 -1.72
C ASN A 65 7.13 -19.81 -3.03
N PHE A 66 6.61 -18.62 -3.34
CA PHE A 66 5.74 -18.39 -4.49
C PHE A 66 6.37 -17.49 -5.55
N GLU A 67 7.22 -16.54 -5.14
CA GLU A 67 7.91 -15.62 -6.05
C GLU A 67 9.23 -15.08 -5.46
N PRO A 68 10.16 -14.58 -6.30
CA PRO A 68 11.36 -13.93 -5.82
C PRO A 68 11.06 -12.73 -4.92
N VAL A 69 11.80 -12.58 -3.82
CA VAL A 69 11.69 -11.42 -2.92
C VAL A 69 12.95 -10.58 -3.01
N LYS A 70 12.80 -9.28 -3.19
CA LYS A 70 13.87 -8.27 -3.13
C LYS A 70 13.68 -7.45 -1.85
N MET A 71 14.55 -7.67 -0.87
CA MET A 71 14.52 -6.97 0.40
C MET A 71 15.47 -5.77 0.37
N ILE A 72 14.93 -4.57 0.53
CA ILE A 72 15.69 -3.32 0.70
C ILE A 72 16.08 -3.21 2.17
N VAL A 73 17.38 -3.09 2.45
CA VAL A 73 17.91 -3.15 3.81
C VAL A 73 18.88 -2.00 4.04
N HIS A 74 18.67 -1.28 5.14
CA HIS A 74 19.63 -0.29 5.63
C HIS A 74 21.03 -0.92 5.78
N PRO A 75 22.13 -0.30 5.32
CA PRO A 75 23.47 -0.89 5.37
C PRO A 75 23.88 -1.44 6.74
N ASP A 76 23.45 -0.78 7.83
CA ASP A 76 23.76 -1.15 9.21
C ASP A 76 23.02 -2.41 9.69
N ASN A 77 21.95 -2.82 9.01
CA ASN A 77 21.16 -4.00 9.34
C ASN A 77 21.38 -5.18 8.39
N ILE A 78 22.39 -5.14 7.53
CA ILE A 78 22.63 -6.27 6.61
C ILE A 78 22.93 -7.57 7.35
N VAL A 79 23.64 -7.48 8.48
CA VAL A 79 24.01 -8.66 9.27
C VAL A 79 22.80 -9.28 9.97
N ASN A 80 21.87 -8.49 10.52
CA ASN A 80 20.69 -9.06 11.20
C ASN A 80 19.66 -9.59 10.19
N ALA A 81 19.44 -8.90 9.07
CA ALA A 81 18.56 -9.36 8.00
C ALA A 81 18.99 -10.73 7.46
N LYS A 82 20.29 -10.92 7.18
CA LYS A 82 20.83 -12.20 6.70
C LYS A 82 20.69 -13.36 7.68
N LYS A 83 20.56 -13.10 8.98
CA LYS A 83 20.36 -14.16 9.97
C LYS A 83 18.95 -14.74 9.95
N LEU A 84 17.97 -13.94 9.52
CA LEU A 84 16.54 -14.29 9.60
C LEU A 84 15.92 -14.59 8.23
N LEU A 85 16.44 -13.97 7.17
CA LEU A 85 15.94 -14.16 5.81
C LEU A 85 16.49 -15.44 5.17
N ASN A 86 15.62 -16.13 4.43
CA ASN A 86 16.00 -17.26 3.59
C ASN A 86 16.99 -16.81 2.50
N GLU A 87 17.93 -17.68 2.12
CA GLU A 87 18.94 -17.40 1.08
C GLU A 87 18.32 -17.04 -0.29
N LYS A 88 17.07 -17.44 -0.55
CA LYS A 88 16.30 -17.06 -1.75
C LYS A 88 15.92 -15.58 -1.77
N VAL A 89 15.90 -14.89 -0.63
CA VAL A 89 15.58 -13.47 -0.54
C VAL A 89 16.80 -12.65 -0.94
N LYS A 90 16.68 -11.88 -2.02
CA LYS A 90 17.76 -11.05 -2.54
C LYS A 90 17.81 -9.73 -1.77
N ILE A 91 18.94 -9.47 -1.09
CA ILE A 91 19.16 -8.24 -0.35
C ILE A 91 19.71 -7.13 -1.26
N HIS A 92 19.05 -5.98 -1.23
CA HIS A 92 19.44 -4.73 -1.85
C HIS A 92 19.79 -3.71 -0.76
N LYS A 93 20.99 -3.13 -0.81
CA LYS A 93 21.44 -2.13 0.16
C LYS A 93 20.95 -0.75 -0.24
N PHE A 94 20.25 -0.07 0.67
CA PHE A 94 19.80 1.31 0.46
C PHE A 94 19.58 1.98 1.82
N ILE A 95 19.89 3.28 1.94
CA ILE A 95 19.57 4.04 3.16
C ILE A 95 18.09 4.39 3.10
N ASN A 96 17.33 3.99 4.11
CA ASN A 96 15.88 4.18 4.25
C ASN A 96 15.57 4.60 5.69
N ASP A 97 14.41 5.22 5.89
CA ASP A 97 14.01 5.74 7.21
C ASP A 97 13.12 4.73 7.95
N ASP A 98 12.22 4.03 7.23
CA ASP A 98 11.34 2.99 7.76
C ASP A 98 11.12 1.83 6.75
N ALA A 99 10.26 0.86 7.07
CA ALA A 99 10.12 -0.43 6.39
C ALA A 99 8.80 -0.63 5.62
N TRP A 100 8.24 0.43 5.03
CA TRP A 100 6.91 0.42 4.41
C TRP A 100 6.96 0.57 2.89
N ALA A 101 7.40 -0.50 2.21
CA ALA A 101 7.59 -0.51 0.75
C ALA A 101 6.27 -0.41 -0.03
N ARG A 102 5.15 -0.76 0.62
CA ARG A 102 3.80 -0.54 0.09
C ARG A 102 3.54 0.94 -0.19
N ASP A 103 4.04 1.82 0.67
CA ASP A 103 3.68 3.23 0.69
C ASP A 103 4.74 4.14 0.08
N SER A 104 6.01 3.87 0.36
CA SER A 104 7.15 4.62 -0.21
C SER A 104 7.67 4.05 -1.54
N GLY A 105 7.19 2.86 -1.92
CA GLY A 105 7.66 2.14 -3.09
C GLY A 105 7.05 2.59 -4.41
N ALA A 106 7.64 2.12 -5.50
CA ALA A 106 7.15 2.42 -6.84
C ALA A 106 5.82 1.71 -7.10
N ILE A 107 4.86 2.45 -7.65
CA ILE A 107 3.66 1.84 -8.22
C ILE A 107 3.96 1.44 -9.66
N PHE A 108 4.14 0.14 -9.88
CA PHE A 108 4.47 -0.40 -11.19
C PHE A 108 3.25 -0.43 -12.14
N LEU A 109 3.54 -0.19 -13.41
CA LEU A 109 2.57 -0.15 -14.51
C LEU A 109 3.00 -1.10 -15.62
N LEU A 110 2.03 -1.56 -16.40
CA LEU A 110 2.28 -2.27 -17.65
C LEU A 110 1.63 -1.55 -18.81
N ASN A 111 2.32 -1.47 -19.94
CA ASN A 111 1.70 -1.04 -21.19
C ASN A 111 1.15 -2.23 -22.00
N LYS A 112 0.53 -1.95 -23.15
CA LYS A 112 -0.01 -2.99 -24.06
C LYS A 112 1.02 -3.99 -24.57
N GLU A 113 2.30 -3.60 -24.62
CA GLU A 113 3.43 -4.47 -24.99
C GLU A 113 4.02 -5.22 -23.78
N LYS A 114 3.37 -5.15 -22.61
CA LYS A 114 3.85 -5.68 -21.33
C LYS A 114 5.23 -5.14 -20.92
N LYS A 115 5.59 -3.93 -21.36
CA LYS A 115 6.76 -3.21 -20.85
C LYS A 115 6.44 -2.61 -19.49
N LEU A 116 7.41 -2.71 -18.59
CA LEU A 116 7.32 -2.21 -17.23
C LEU A 116 7.56 -0.69 -17.18
N GLY A 117 6.67 0.01 -16.48
CA GLY A 117 6.84 1.39 -16.05
C GLY A 117 6.72 1.44 -14.53
N GLY A 118 7.20 2.49 -13.90
CA GLY A 118 6.93 2.72 -12.48
C GLY A 118 6.78 4.19 -12.19
N ILE A 119 5.85 4.50 -11.30
CA ILE A 119 5.58 5.85 -10.85
C ILE A 119 6.30 6.07 -9.52
N ASP A 120 7.05 7.16 -9.49
CA ASP A 120 7.67 7.74 -8.31
C ASP A 120 6.75 8.88 -7.84
N TRP A 121 5.83 8.55 -6.94
CA TRP A 121 4.99 9.50 -6.22
C TRP A 121 5.79 10.16 -5.11
N GLU A 122 5.39 11.36 -4.68
CA GLU A 122 5.97 11.94 -3.47
C GLU A 122 5.49 11.16 -2.24
N PHE A 123 6.41 10.89 -1.32
CA PHE A 123 6.15 10.32 -0.02
C PHE A 123 6.57 11.31 1.07
N ASN A 124 5.67 11.58 2.02
CA ASN A 124 5.91 12.55 3.09
C ASN A 124 5.81 11.97 4.50
N GLY A 125 5.96 10.64 4.64
CA GLY A 125 5.75 9.97 5.92
C GLY A 125 4.31 10.14 6.42
N TRP A 126 3.32 9.88 5.57
CA TRP A 126 1.88 10.02 5.88
C TRP A 126 1.51 11.38 6.50
N GLY A 127 2.29 12.43 6.23
CA GLY A 127 2.17 13.76 6.83
C GLY A 127 2.41 13.83 8.35
N LYS A 128 2.87 12.75 8.99
CA LYS A 128 2.99 12.60 10.46
C LYS A 128 4.39 12.22 10.92
N PHE A 129 5.19 11.62 10.05
CA PHE A 129 6.43 10.95 10.42
C PHE A 129 7.63 11.61 9.75
N SER A 130 8.74 11.79 10.48
CA SER A 130 9.96 12.44 9.96
C SER A 130 11.20 11.99 10.74
N PRO A 131 12.33 11.65 10.10
CA PRO A 131 12.63 11.86 8.68
C PRO A 131 11.95 10.85 7.75
N TYR A 132 11.69 11.27 6.52
CA TYR A 132 11.19 10.43 5.42
C TYR A 132 11.96 10.65 4.11
N ASP A 133 12.98 11.52 4.11
CA ASP A 133 13.71 11.93 2.90
C ASP A 133 14.41 10.76 2.19
N SER A 134 14.78 9.72 2.94
CA SER A 134 15.39 8.51 2.40
C SER A 134 14.31 7.58 1.82
N ASP A 135 13.17 7.47 2.50
CA ASP A 135 12.02 6.69 2.01
C ASP A 135 11.42 7.28 0.73
N ASN A 136 11.38 8.62 0.59
CA ASN A 136 10.96 9.29 -0.64
C ASN A 136 11.89 9.04 -1.85
N LYS A 137 12.96 8.25 -1.69
CA LYS A 137 13.85 7.82 -2.79
C LYS A 137 13.67 6.34 -3.13
N ILE A 138 12.85 5.59 -2.40
CA ILE A 138 12.66 4.14 -2.57
C ILE A 138 12.02 3.82 -3.91
N ALA A 139 10.97 4.56 -4.31
CA ALA A 139 10.33 4.37 -5.60
C ALA A 139 11.33 4.47 -6.76
N LYS A 140 12.13 5.55 -6.80
CA LYS A 140 13.18 5.70 -7.81
C LYS A 140 14.18 4.55 -7.80
N PHE A 141 14.66 4.15 -6.62
CA PHE A 141 15.57 3.03 -6.48
C PHE A 141 14.98 1.73 -7.05
N MET A 142 13.71 1.44 -6.77
CA MET A 142 13.00 0.26 -7.29
C MET A 142 12.88 0.30 -8.81
N ILE A 143 12.51 1.45 -9.39
CA ILE A 143 12.32 1.64 -10.84
C ILE A 143 13.64 1.42 -11.59
N GLU A 144 14.73 2.01 -11.10
CA GLU A 144 16.06 1.86 -11.69
C GLU A 144 16.54 0.41 -11.63
N ASN A 145 16.39 -0.27 -10.48
CA ASN A 145 16.77 -1.68 -10.34
C ASN A 145 15.90 -2.63 -11.17
N ALA A 146 14.67 -2.25 -11.49
CA ALA A 146 13.76 -3.00 -12.36
C ALA A 146 13.98 -2.69 -13.86
N ASN A 147 14.84 -1.74 -14.21
CA ASN A 147 14.99 -1.19 -15.57
C ASN A 147 13.64 -0.77 -16.19
N ALA A 148 12.74 -0.24 -15.35
CA ALA A 148 11.42 0.20 -15.77
C ALA A 148 11.46 1.62 -16.35
N THR A 149 10.46 1.96 -17.15
CA THR A 149 10.27 3.35 -17.60
C THR A 149 9.88 4.21 -16.40
N TYR A 150 10.67 5.26 -16.13
CA TYR A 150 10.48 6.14 -14.98
C TYR A 150 9.45 7.24 -15.26
N PHE A 151 8.45 7.34 -14.38
CA PHE A 151 7.45 8.40 -14.39
C PHE A 151 7.47 9.12 -13.03
N LYS A 152 7.75 10.42 -13.01
CA LYS A 152 7.66 11.21 -11.78
C LYS A 152 6.26 11.79 -11.62
N ASN A 153 5.76 11.82 -10.39
CA ASN A 153 4.56 12.55 -10.00
C ASN A 153 4.83 13.31 -8.70
N ASP A 154 4.38 14.57 -8.65
CA ASP A 154 4.61 15.47 -7.52
C ASP A 154 3.46 15.42 -6.49
N MET A 155 2.39 14.66 -6.76
CA MET A 155 1.31 14.43 -5.79
C MET A 155 1.78 13.46 -4.72
N ILE A 156 1.46 13.76 -3.46
CA ILE A 156 1.71 12.85 -2.34
C ILE A 156 0.70 11.71 -2.43
N LEU A 157 1.17 10.48 -2.52
CA LEU A 157 0.33 9.29 -2.62
C LEU A 157 1.08 8.06 -2.12
N GLU A 158 0.48 7.35 -1.16
CA GLU A 158 0.97 6.06 -0.70
C GLU A 158 0.27 4.90 -1.41
N GLY A 159 1.00 3.84 -1.76
CA GLY A 159 0.42 2.69 -2.46
C GLY A 159 -0.68 1.94 -1.68
N GLY A 160 -0.63 1.91 -0.35
CA GLY A 160 -1.68 1.30 0.50
C GLY A 160 -2.99 2.10 0.54
N SER A 161 -2.95 3.37 0.13
CA SER A 161 -4.14 4.23 0.08
C SER A 161 -5.08 3.91 -1.09
N ILE A 162 -4.62 3.10 -2.07
CA ILE A 162 -5.37 2.78 -3.28
C ILE A 162 -5.37 1.28 -3.62
N HIS A 163 -6.41 0.82 -4.31
CA HIS A 163 -6.46 -0.52 -4.90
C HIS A 163 -7.11 -0.48 -6.28
N THR A 164 -6.64 -1.28 -7.25
CA THR A 164 -7.24 -1.34 -8.60
C THR A 164 -7.71 -2.74 -8.98
N ASP A 165 -8.71 -2.81 -9.87
CA ASP A 165 -9.16 -4.05 -10.51
C ASP A 165 -8.38 -4.39 -11.81
N GLY A 166 -7.46 -3.52 -12.23
CA GLY A 166 -6.71 -3.66 -13.49
C GLY A 166 -7.53 -3.44 -14.77
N GLU A 167 -8.84 -3.16 -14.65
CA GLU A 167 -9.77 -2.96 -15.77
C GLU A 167 -10.31 -1.53 -15.87
N GLY A 168 -9.79 -0.63 -15.04
CA GLY A 168 -10.05 0.80 -15.09
C GLY A 168 -10.81 1.33 -13.87
N THR A 169 -10.94 0.53 -12.82
CA THR A 169 -11.55 0.92 -11.54
C THR A 169 -10.50 1.02 -10.45
N LEU A 170 -10.56 2.08 -9.65
CA LEU A 170 -9.75 2.29 -8.47
C LEU A 170 -10.65 2.45 -7.24
N LEU A 171 -10.20 1.93 -6.11
CA LEU A 171 -10.83 2.06 -4.79
C LEU A 171 -9.87 2.84 -3.88
N THR A 172 -10.42 3.75 -3.09
CA THR A 172 -9.66 4.61 -2.15
C THR A 172 -10.59 5.11 -1.03
N THR A 173 -10.07 5.77 0.00
CA THR A 173 -10.84 6.47 1.03
C THR A 173 -10.77 7.99 0.87
N GLU A 174 -11.84 8.69 1.27
CA GLU A 174 -11.86 10.15 1.39
C GLU A 174 -11.01 10.62 2.57
N GLN A 175 -11.07 9.91 3.70
CA GLN A 175 -10.28 10.21 4.91
C GLN A 175 -8.78 10.34 4.62
N CYS A 176 -8.23 9.48 3.76
CA CYS A 176 -6.81 9.51 3.42
C CYS A 176 -6.50 10.57 2.36
N LEU A 177 -6.99 10.41 1.12
CA LEU A 177 -6.51 11.24 0.01
C LEU A 177 -6.98 12.69 0.06
N LEU A 178 -8.05 13.00 0.80
CA LEU A 178 -8.53 14.37 1.01
C LEU A 178 -8.02 14.97 2.33
N ASN A 179 -7.14 14.26 3.05
CA ASN A 179 -6.53 14.79 4.25
C ASN A 179 -5.64 16.00 3.92
N LYS A 180 -5.70 17.02 4.78
CA LYS A 180 -4.93 18.26 4.64
C LYS A 180 -3.42 18.04 4.77
N ASN A 181 -3.00 16.93 5.37
CA ASN A 181 -1.58 16.57 5.48
C ASN A 181 -1.02 15.87 4.23
N ARG A 182 -1.86 15.57 3.23
CA ARG A 182 -1.46 15.08 1.90
C ARG A 182 -1.39 16.24 0.93
N ASN A 183 -2.47 16.49 0.18
CA ASN A 183 -2.48 17.42 -0.94
C ASN A 183 -3.48 18.56 -0.70
N PRO A 184 -3.27 19.45 0.30
CA PRO A 184 -4.27 20.44 0.72
C PRO A 184 -4.63 21.47 -0.37
N GLU A 185 -3.76 21.65 -1.35
CA GLU A 185 -3.95 22.57 -2.48
C GLU A 185 -4.72 21.94 -3.66
N LEU A 186 -4.95 20.63 -3.64
CA LEU A 186 -5.66 19.92 -4.70
C LEU A 186 -7.13 19.67 -4.33
N SER A 187 -8.03 19.95 -5.26
CA SER A 187 -9.42 19.52 -5.15
C SER A 187 -9.54 18.01 -5.38
N LYS A 188 -10.66 17.43 -4.93
CA LYS A 188 -11.00 16.02 -5.19
C LYS A 188 -10.95 15.70 -6.69
N GLU A 189 -11.45 16.58 -7.55
CA GLU A 189 -11.45 16.41 -9.00
C GLU A 189 -10.03 16.44 -9.58
N GLN A 190 -9.13 17.28 -9.03
CA GLN A 190 -7.73 17.32 -9.44
C GLN A 190 -6.99 16.05 -9.04
N ILE A 191 -7.24 15.52 -7.85
CA ILE A 191 -6.72 14.23 -7.39
C ILE A 191 -7.22 13.11 -8.31
N GLU A 192 -8.53 13.08 -8.59
CA GLU A 192 -9.11 12.08 -9.49
C GLU A 192 -8.49 12.09 -10.88
N GLU A 193 -8.32 13.29 -11.46
CA GLU A 193 -7.74 13.44 -12.80
C GLU A 193 -6.27 12.99 -12.82
N ASN A 194 -5.51 13.29 -11.77
CA ASN A 194 -4.13 12.82 -11.64
C ASN A 194 -4.08 11.28 -11.56
N LEU A 195 -4.87 10.67 -10.68
CA LEU A 195 -4.97 9.20 -10.57
C LEU A 195 -5.36 8.55 -11.90
N LYS A 196 -6.36 9.09 -12.61
CA LYS A 196 -6.78 8.60 -13.94
C LYS A 196 -5.63 8.66 -14.94
N ASN A 197 -4.85 9.75 -14.95
CA ASN A 197 -3.75 9.97 -15.89
C ASN A 197 -2.50 9.12 -15.63
N TYR A 198 -2.21 8.81 -14.37
CA TYR A 198 -1.02 8.05 -14.01
C TYR A 198 -1.27 6.55 -13.87
N LEU A 199 -2.43 6.15 -13.36
CA LEU A 199 -2.74 4.73 -13.10
C LEU A 199 -3.54 4.06 -14.22
N GLY A 200 -3.96 4.83 -15.24
CA GLY A 200 -4.72 4.29 -16.37
C GLY A 200 -6.16 3.90 -16.05
N VAL A 201 -6.70 4.42 -14.95
CA VAL A 201 -8.08 4.17 -14.51
C VAL A 201 -9.06 5.18 -15.11
N ASN A 202 -10.35 4.86 -15.05
CA ASN A 202 -11.45 5.68 -15.56
C ASN A 202 -12.50 5.98 -14.50
N LYS A 203 -12.66 5.08 -13.52
CA LYS A 203 -13.60 5.22 -12.41
C LYS A 203 -12.87 5.10 -11.09
N ILE A 204 -13.21 5.97 -10.14
CA ILE A 204 -12.72 5.94 -8.78
C ILE A 204 -13.92 5.76 -7.85
N ILE A 205 -13.83 4.79 -6.96
CA ILE A 205 -14.79 4.50 -5.91
C ILE A 205 -14.21 5.05 -4.61
N TRP A 206 -14.92 6.03 -4.04
CA TRP A 206 -14.53 6.70 -2.81
C TRP A 206 -15.29 6.12 -1.63
N LEU A 207 -14.61 5.32 -0.82
CA LEU A 207 -15.06 4.97 0.52
C LEU A 207 -14.88 6.18 1.45
N LYS A 208 -15.60 6.23 2.57
CA LYS A 208 -15.51 7.38 3.47
C LYS A 208 -14.26 7.33 4.32
N ASN A 209 -14.15 6.29 5.14
CA ASN A 209 -13.19 6.26 6.23
C ASN A 209 -12.51 4.88 6.30
N GLY A 210 -11.21 4.82 6.56
CA GLY A 210 -10.46 3.60 6.88
C GLY A 210 -10.28 3.41 8.39
N THR A 211 -9.81 2.25 8.81
CA THR A 211 -9.85 1.87 10.24
C THR A 211 -8.67 2.33 11.08
N ASP A 212 -7.67 2.96 10.47
CA ASP A 212 -6.41 3.31 11.13
C ASP A 212 -6.11 4.82 11.09
N GLU A 213 -5.60 5.35 12.18
CA GLU A 213 -5.13 6.73 12.31
C GLU A 213 -3.72 6.87 11.76
N GLY A 214 -2.86 5.84 11.87
CA GLY A 214 -1.47 5.91 11.42
C GLY A 214 -1.30 6.37 9.97
N THR A 215 -2.17 5.91 9.07
CA THR A 215 -2.13 6.25 7.65
C THR A 215 -3.25 7.19 7.18
N ASP A 216 -4.07 7.67 8.12
CA ASP A 216 -5.32 8.40 7.85
C ASP A 216 -6.36 7.55 7.08
N GLY A 217 -6.47 6.27 7.41
CA GLY A 217 -7.50 5.37 6.93
C GLY A 217 -7.23 4.83 5.54
N HIS A 218 -6.11 4.12 5.36
CA HIS A 218 -5.80 3.45 4.10
C HIS A 218 -6.86 2.41 3.71
N VAL A 219 -7.04 2.26 2.40
CA VAL A 219 -8.06 1.36 1.84
C VAL A 219 -7.67 -0.11 1.98
N ASP A 220 -6.38 -0.41 1.97
CA ASP A 220 -5.83 -1.77 2.10
C ASP A 220 -6.05 -2.41 3.48
N ASN A 221 -6.57 -1.64 4.45
CA ASN A 221 -7.05 -2.15 5.73
C ASN A 221 -8.55 -2.46 5.73
N ILE A 222 -9.34 -1.98 4.77
CA ILE A 222 -10.80 -2.10 4.80
C ILE A 222 -11.41 -2.85 3.61
N ALA A 223 -10.80 -2.77 2.42
CA ALA A 223 -11.33 -3.41 1.23
C ALA A 223 -10.28 -3.56 0.12
N CYS A 224 -10.35 -4.66 -0.63
CA CYS A 224 -9.51 -4.90 -1.79
C CYS A 224 -10.31 -5.56 -2.93
N PHE A 225 -9.88 -5.35 -4.17
CA PHE A 225 -10.37 -6.15 -5.28
C PHE A 225 -9.72 -7.54 -5.22
N VAL A 226 -10.50 -8.59 -5.44
CA VAL A 226 -10.00 -9.99 -5.51
C VAL A 226 -10.27 -10.65 -6.87
N ALA A 227 -11.09 -10.02 -7.70
CA ALA A 227 -11.27 -10.29 -9.13
C ALA A 227 -11.98 -9.08 -9.79
N PRO A 228 -12.07 -8.99 -11.12
CA PRO A 228 -12.85 -7.94 -11.77
C PRO A 228 -14.32 -7.93 -11.29
N GLY A 229 -14.78 -6.79 -10.79
CA GLY A 229 -16.13 -6.65 -10.24
C GLY A 229 -16.37 -7.35 -8.90
N LYS A 230 -15.33 -7.86 -8.23
CA LYS A 230 -15.44 -8.56 -6.94
C LYS A 230 -14.51 -7.95 -5.89
N ILE A 231 -15.08 -7.59 -4.75
CA ILE A 231 -14.37 -6.96 -3.63
C ILE A 231 -14.50 -7.84 -2.39
N LEU A 232 -13.40 -7.98 -1.65
CA LEU A 232 -13.40 -8.44 -0.27
C LEU A 232 -13.36 -7.18 0.61
N ALA A 233 -14.31 -7.01 1.52
CA ALA A 233 -14.44 -5.82 2.36
C ALA A 233 -14.78 -6.19 3.80
N LEU A 234 -14.29 -5.39 4.75
CA LEU A 234 -14.64 -5.57 6.16
C LEU A 234 -16.14 -5.36 6.40
N SER A 235 -16.70 -6.17 7.29
CA SER A 235 -18.00 -5.98 7.94
C SER A 235 -17.82 -5.85 9.44
N CYS A 236 -18.78 -5.20 10.11
CA CYS A 236 -18.86 -5.19 11.55
C CYS A 236 -20.29 -5.52 11.97
N SER A 237 -20.46 -6.64 12.67
CA SER A 237 -21.77 -7.11 13.13
C SER A 237 -22.16 -6.58 14.51
N ASP A 238 -21.18 -6.19 15.33
CA ASP A 238 -21.41 -5.66 16.67
C ASP A 238 -21.76 -4.17 16.63
N LYS A 239 -23.03 -3.85 16.85
CA LYS A 239 -23.56 -2.48 16.88
C LYS A 239 -23.01 -1.59 17.99
N GLN A 240 -22.30 -2.18 18.96
CA GLN A 240 -21.67 -1.43 20.05
C GLN A 240 -20.18 -1.15 19.79
N ASP A 241 -19.60 -1.74 18.75
CA ASP A 241 -18.22 -1.48 18.36
C ASP A 241 -18.11 -0.05 17.77
N THR A 242 -17.04 0.64 18.14
CA THR A 242 -16.75 2.03 17.74
C THR A 242 -16.61 2.19 16.22
N PHE A 243 -16.24 1.12 15.51
CA PHE A 243 -16.08 1.11 14.05
C PHE A 243 -17.33 0.63 13.29
N TYR A 244 -18.42 0.27 13.98
CA TYR A 244 -19.62 -0.31 13.36
C TYR A 244 -20.19 0.57 12.24
N ASP A 245 -20.46 1.85 12.54
CA ASP A 245 -21.08 2.76 11.57
C ASP A 245 -20.15 3.00 10.38
N GLN A 246 -18.87 3.21 10.67
CA GLN A 246 -17.86 3.54 9.68
C GLN A 246 -17.64 2.41 8.65
N ILE A 247 -17.48 1.18 9.13
CA ILE A 247 -17.25 0.02 8.27
C ILE A 247 -18.50 -0.29 7.44
N ASN A 248 -19.69 -0.25 8.07
CA ASN A 248 -20.93 -0.56 7.37
C ASN A 248 -21.36 0.53 6.39
N GLU A 249 -21.02 1.80 6.62
CA GLU A 249 -21.21 2.86 5.61
C GLU A 249 -20.42 2.57 4.33
N ASN A 250 -19.17 2.12 4.44
CA ASN A 250 -18.37 1.71 3.29
C ASN A 250 -19.01 0.53 2.53
N LEU A 251 -19.53 -0.47 3.23
CA LEU A 251 -20.26 -1.58 2.59
C LEU A 251 -21.50 -1.09 1.82
N GLU A 252 -22.26 -0.16 2.38
CA GLU A 252 -23.42 0.42 1.71
C GLU A 252 -23.06 1.20 0.43
N ILE A 253 -21.91 1.88 0.43
CA ILE A 253 -21.36 2.54 -0.77
C ILE A 253 -21.01 1.48 -1.83
N LEU A 254 -20.29 0.44 -1.44
CA LEU A 254 -19.91 -0.65 -2.36
C LEU A 254 -21.14 -1.32 -2.97
N LYS A 255 -22.17 -1.64 -2.18
CA LYS A 255 -23.41 -2.32 -2.62
C LYS A 255 -24.20 -1.52 -3.67
N LYS A 256 -24.05 -0.19 -3.68
CA LYS A 256 -24.75 0.72 -4.61
C LYS A 256 -23.89 1.15 -5.79
N THR A 257 -22.64 0.71 -5.85
CA THR A 257 -21.68 1.14 -6.86
C THR A 257 -21.53 0.10 -7.97
N VAL A 258 -21.23 0.59 -9.17
CA VAL A 258 -20.78 -0.25 -10.29
C VAL A 258 -19.33 0.07 -10.61
N ASP A 259 -18.61 -0.85 -11.22
CA ASP A 259 -17.23 -0.61 -11.65
C ASP A 259 -17.16 0.16 -12.99
N SER A 260 -15.94 0.33 -13.52
CA SER A 260 -15.71 1.04 -14.80
C SER A 260 -16.27 0.32 -16.04
N LYS A 261 -16.65 -0.96 -15.93
CA LYS A 261 -17.32 -1.74 -16.97
C LYS A 261 -18.84 -1.79 -16.79
N GLY A 262 -19.36 -1.14 -15.74
CA GLY A 262 -20.79 -1.11 -15.42
C GLY A 262 -21.29 -2.36 -14.69
N ARG A 263 -20.39 -3.21 -14.17
CA ARG A 263 -20.78 -4.37 -13.35
C ARG A 263 -21.15 -3.90 -11.95
N ALA A 264 -22.27 -4.39 -11.42
CA ALA A 264 -22.50 -4.33 -9.98
C ALA A 264 -21.43 -5.14 -9.25
N LEU A 265 -20.98 -4.65 -8.10
CA LEU A 265 -19.90 -5.27 -7.35
C LEU A 265 -20.43 -6.49 -6.57
N GLU A 266 -19.78 -7.63 -6.72
CA GLU A 266 -19.95 -8.77 -5.81
C GLU A 266 -19.09 -8.52 -4.58
N ILE A 267 -19.71 -8.44 -3.41
CA ILE A 267 -19.01 -8.12 -2.16
C ILE A 267 -18.95 -9.38 -1.30
N ILE A 268 -17.72 -9.80 -0.99
CA ILE A 268 -17.43 -10.80 0.03
C ILE A 268 -17.19 -10.02 1.32
N GLU A 269 -18.15 -10.12 2.24
CA GLU A 269 -18.03 -9.50 3.56
C GLU A 269 -17.14 -10.35 4.45
N LEU A 270 -16.15 -9.73 5.08
CA LEU A 270 -15.23 -10.34 6.03
C LEU A 270 -15.38 -9.65 7.38
N GLU A 271 -15.80 -10.39 8.40
CA GLU A 271 -15.95 -9.80 9.73
C GLU A 271 -14.61 -9.25 10.23
N MET A 272 -14.63 -7.98 10.64
CA MET A 272 -13.50 -7.30 11.26
C MET A 272 -13.00 -8.09 12.47
N SER A 273 -11.68 -8.08 12.69
CA SER A 273 -11.11 -8.69 13.89
C SER A 273 -11.52 -7.91 15.15
N TYR A 274 -11.89 -8.63 16.20
CA TYR A 274 -12.06 -8.05 17.54
C TYR A 274 -10.73 -7.79 18.27
N LYS A 275 -9.59 -8.14 17.66
CA LYS A 275 -8.26 -7.92 18.26
C LYS A 275 -7.86 -6.45 18.15
N ARG A 276 -7.43 -5.88 19.27
CA ARG A 276 -6.82 -4.56 19.43
C ARG A 276 -5.42 -4.75 19.99
N LEU A 277 -4.40 -4.63 19.13
CA LEU A 277 -3.02 -4.98 19.48
C LEU A 277 -2.12 -3.77 19.71
N ILE A 278 -2.55 -2.59 19.30
CA ILE A 278 -1.81 -1.34 19.47
C ILE A 278 -2.10 -0.79 20.87
N PRO A 279 -1.07 -0.57 21.72
CA PRO A 279 -1.29 -0.05 23.07
C PRO A 279 -1.95 1.34 23.07
N ASN A 280 -3.01 1.49 23.88
CA ASN A 280 -3.82 2.71 24.01
C ASN A 280 -4.59 3.11 22.75
N ASP A 281 -4.75 2.18 21.81
CA ASP A 281 -5.53 2.37 20.60
C ASP A 281 -6.67 1.34 20.52
N ASP A 282 -7.75 1.70 19.83
CA ASP A 282 -8.89 0.85 19.53
C ASP A 282 -8.94 0.45 18.05
N GLU A 283 -7.88 0.71 17.28
CA GLU A 283 -7.76 0.24 15.90
C GLU A 283 -7.90 -1.30 15.77
N PRO A 284 -8.81 -1.79 14.91
CA PRO A 284 -8.95 -3.22 14.65
C PRO A 284 -7.81 -3.75 13.80
N SER A 285 -7.28 -4.92 14.16
CA SER A 285 -6.32 -5.61 13.29
C SER A 285 -7.02 -6.15 12.04
N SER A 286 -6.53 -5.83 10.84
CA SER A 286 -7.22 -6.19 9.59
C SER A 286 -6.69 -7.45 8.93
N TYR A 287 -7.58 -8.39 8.62
CA TYR A 287 -7.28 -9.54 7.76
C TYR A 287 -7.24 -9.18 6.27
N ILE A 288 -7.73 -7.99 5.87
CA ILE A 288 -7.66 -7.50 4.49
C ILE A 288 -6.23 -7.17 4.08
N ASN A 289 -5.35 -6.85 5.03
CA ASN A 289 -3.96 -6.49 4.79
C ASN A 289 -3.07 -7.72 4.48
N PHE A 290 -3.55 -8.59 3.59
CA PHE A 290 -2.80 -9.72 3.03
C PHE A 290 -2.07 -9.32 1.75
N TYR A 291 -1.14 -10.16 1.32
CA TYR A 291 -0.45 -10.02 0.04
C TYR A 291 -0.71 -11.20 -0.88
N ILE A 292 -1.02 -10.93 -2.16
CA ILE A 292 -1.14 -11.95 -3.20
C ILE A 292 0.25 -12.17 -3.82
N ALA A 293 0.84 -13.34 -3.57
CA ALA A 293 2.12 -13.74 -4.12
C ALA A 293 1.92 -14.79 -5.22
N ASN A 294 1.55 -14.37 -6.43
CA ASN A 294 1.23 -15.25 -7.57
C ASN A 294 0.23 -16.38 -7.21
N LYS A 295 0.73 -17.57 -6.82
CA LYS A 295 -0.07 -18.75 -6.47
C LYS A 295 -0.30 -18.92 -4.96
N GLY A 296 0.13 -17.96 -4.16
CA GLY A 296 -0.02 -17.96 -2.71
C GLY A 296 -0.67 -16.68 -2.20
N VAL A 297 -1.23 -16.75 -1.00
CA VAL A 297 -1.68 -15.59 -0.24
C VAL A 297 -0.97 -15.64 1.11
N VAL A 298 -0.31 -14.56 1.49
CA VAL A 298 0.30 -14.41 2.82
C VAL A 298 -0.57 -13.43 3.60
N MET A 299 -1.28 -13.96 4.60
CA MET A 299 -2.29 -13.20 5.35
C MET A 299 -1.88 -12.99 6.81
N PRO A 300 -2.34 -11.90 7.45
CA PRO A 300 -2.15 -11.67 8.88
C PRO A 300 -2.84 -12.73 9.76
N SER A 301 -2.30 -12.92 10.97
CA SER A 301 -2.89 -13.74 12.03
C SER A 301 -2.63 -13.06 13.39
N PHE A 302 -3.66 -12.99 14.24
CA PHE A 302 -3.68 -12.18 15.47
C PHE A 302 -4.11 -12.95 16.72
#